data_AF-A0A352JHQ4-F1
#
_entry.id   AF-A0A352JHQ4-F1
#
_cell.length_a   1.000
_cell.length_b   1.000
_cell.length_c   1.000
_cell.angle_alpha   90.00
_cell.angle_beta   90.00
_cell.angle_gamma   90.00
#
_symmetry.space_group_name_H-M   'P 1'
#
loop_
_entity.id
_entity.type
_entity.pdbx_description
1 polymer ?
#
loop_
_entity_poly.entity_id
_entity_poly.type
_entity_poly.pdbx_seq_one_letter_code
_entity_poly.pdbx_strand_id
1 'polypeptide(L)'
;MSDRTEILRQYMHLAGVSSFQLLSERTGVSRRAIDTLRKGNAETLKYADLAKLASILQIDLTELIDNFINYDSSTNRESNVSVIAALRDEYQRLQQTLANQQKELRSHFERETLQHLESLLLQLPSAAYAAQQNPNMLAKNILPLLRPLDTLLQRWGISVIGAVGAEVAYDPQRHQLMEGNDEIALGTPVIIRYIGYMQGEKLLYRAIVIIKGTDTE
;
A
#
# COMPACT_ATOMS: atom_id res chain seq x y z
N MET A 1 -16.19 20.38 45.74
CA MET A 1 -16.77 19.29 44.92
C MET A 1 -17.74 19.95 43.95
N SER A 2 -17.30 20.24 42.73
CA SER A 2 -18.09 21.03 41.78
C SER A 2 -19.16 20.15 41.12
N ASP A 3 -20.37 20.16 41.67
CA ASP A 3 -21.53 19.50 41.07
C ASP A 3 -21.88 20.19 39.74
N ARG A 4 -21.76 19.46 38.63
CA ARG A 4 -22.05 19.92 37.26
C ARG A 4 -23.46 19.58 36.80
N THR A 5 -24.33 19.20 37.73
CA THR A 5 -25.74 18.90 37.46
C THR A 5 -26.43 20.04 36.69
N GLU A 6 -26.10 21.30 36.97
CA GLU A 6 -26.75 22.44 36.31
C GLU A 6 -26.35 22.58 34.84
N ILE A 7 -25.06 22.41 34.52
CA ILE A 7 -24.54 22.42 33.15
C ILE A 7 -25.20 21.29 32.33
N LEU A 8 -25.33 20.10 32.92
CA LEU A 8 -25.98 18.97 32.25
C LEU A 8 -27.47 19.22 32.00
N ARG A 9 -28.18 19.89 32.93
CA ARG A 9 -29.59 20.25 32.75
C ARG A 9 -29.79 21.25 31.61
N GLN A 10 -28.88 22.21 31.44
CA GLN A 10 -28.94 23.18 30.35
C GLN A 10 -28.81 22.49 28.99
N TYR A 11 -27.82 21.61 28.81
CA TYR A 11 -27.68 20.84 27.58
C TYR A 11 -28.85 19.88 27.33
N MET A 12 -29.38 19.25 28.38
CA MET A 12 -30.58 18.43 28.27
C MET A 12 -31.81 19.23 27.83
N HIS A 13 -31.99 20.46 28.34
CA HIS A 13 -33.09 21.33 27.91
C HIS A 13 -32.95 21.72 26.44
N LEU A 14 -31.74 22.07 25.98
CA LEU A 14 -31.46 22.38 24.58
C LEU A 14 -31.73 21.18 23.66
N ALA A 15 -31.41 19.97 24.12
CA ALA A 15 -31.66 18.72 23.41
C ALA A 15 -33.08 18.15 23.57
N GLY A 16 -33.99 18.85 24.26
CA GLY A 16 -35.37 18.40 24.47
C GLY A 16 -35.50 17.15 25.35
N VAL A 17 -34.59 16.95 26.30
CA VAL A 17 -34.58 15.85 27.28
C VAL A 17 -35.01 16.37 28.65
N SER A 18 -36.17 15.93 29.13
CA SER A 18 -36.81 16.47 30.34
C SER A 18 -36.34 15.85 31.67
N SER A 19 -35.62 14.72 31.64
CA SER A 19 -35.12 14.07 32.86
C SER A 19 -33.87 13.21 32.64
N PHE A 20 -33.08 13.00 33.70
CA PHE A 20 -31.89 12.13 33.64
C PHE A 20 -32.23 10.67 33.36
N GLN A 21 -33.43 10.25 33.76
CA GLN A 21 -33.96 8.94 33.42
C GLN A 21 -34.18 8.82 31.91
N LEU A 22 -34.84 9.82 31.31
CA LEU A 22 -35.07 9.85 29.87
C LEU A 22 -33.74 9.93 29.08
N LEU A 23 -32.74 10.64 29.62
CA LEU A 23 -31.39 10.66 29.05
C LEU A 23 -30.75 9.27 29.04
N SER A 24 -30.84 8.53 30.15
CA SER A 24 -30.34 7.15 30.27
C SER A 24 -31.02 6.22 29.28
N GLU A 25 -32.33 6.32 29.13
CA GLU A 25 -33.13 5.49 28.23
C GLU A 25 -32.82 5.80 26.76
N ARG A 26 -32.68 7.08 26.38
CA ARG A 26 -32.36 7.49 24.99
C ARG A 26 -30.91 7.19 24.58
N THR A 27 -29.98 7.30 25.52
CA THR A 27 -28.54 7.07 25.25
C THR A 27 -28.14 5.62 25.43
N GLY A 28 -28.94 4.81 26.14
CA GLY A 28 -28.56 3.46 26.57
C GLY A 28 -27.40 3.44 27.59
N VAL A 29 -27.07 4.60 28.17
CA VAL A 29 -25.98 4.76 29.14
C VAL A 29 -26.53 4.59 30.55
N SER A 30 -25.79 3.90 31.42
CA SER A 30 -26.24 3.60 32.79
C SER A 30 -26.44 4.86 33.65
N ARG A 31 -27.38 4.82 34.60
CA ARG A 31 -27.59 5.92 35.57
C ARG A 31 -26.32 6.28 36.35
N ARG A 32 -25.48 5.28 36.67
CA ARG A 32 -24.18 5.51 37.31
C ARG A 32 -23.25 6.36 36.45
N ALA A 33 -23.25 6.15 35.14
CA ALA A 33 -22.43 6.95 34.22
C ALA A 33 -22.94 8.40 34.14
N ILE A 34 -24.26 8.61 34.15
CA ILE A 34 -24.85 9.96 34.22
C ILE A 34 -24.49 10.63 35.55
N ASP A 35 -24.56 9.93 36.68
CA ASP A 35 -24.15 10.48 37.99
C ASP A 35 -22.65 10.77 38.06
N THR A 36 -21.83 9.99 37.36
CA THR A 36 -20.38 10.20 37.24
C THR A 36 -20.08 11.45 36.41
N LEU A 37 -20.83 11.67 35.32
CA LEU A 37 -20.78 12.89 34.52
C LEU A 37 -21.19 14.13 35.35
N ARG A 38 -22.29 14.02 36.11
CA ARG A 38 -22.78 15.08 37.01
C ARG A 38 -21.76 15.47 38.08
N LYS A 39 -20.98 14.51 38.58
CA LYS A 39 -19.90 14.75 39.54
C LYS A 39 -18.62 15.32 38.92
N GLY A 40 -18.59 15.49 37.59
CA GLY A 40 -17.44 16.05 36.89
C GLY A 40 -16.30 15.06 36.64
N ASN A 41 -16.57 13.76 36.68
CA ASN A 41 -15.55 12.71 36.51
C ASN A 41 -15.68 12.03 35.13
N ALA A 42 -15.92 12.81 34.08
CA ALA A 42 -16.11 12.28 32.72
C ALA A 42 -14.92 11.44 32.22
N GLU A 43 -13.71 11.68 32.74
CA GLU A 43 -12.49 10.92 32.48
C GLU A 43 -12.57 9.43 32.83
N THR A 44 -13.44 9.07 33.78
CA THR A 44 -13.61 7.67 34.23
C THR A 44 -14.62 6.90 33.38
N LEU A 45 -15.31 7.59 32.46
CA LEU A 45 -16.32 6.99 31.58
C LEU A 45 -15.68 6.44 30.31
N LYS A 46 -16.29 5.38 29.77
CA LYS A 46 -15.86 4.82 28.50
C LYS A 46 -16.17 5.80 27.38
N TYR A 47 -15.26 5.90 26.41
CA TYR A 47 -15.44 6.72 25.21
C TYR A 47 -16.78 6.45 24.50
N ALA A 48 -17.20 5.19 24.43
CA ALA A 48 -18.48 4.80 23.82
C ALA A 48 -19.70 5.40 24.54
N ASP A 49 -19.64 5.55 25.86
CA ASP A 49 -20.74 6.14 26.64
C ASP A 49 -20.75 7.67 26.48
N LEU A 50 -19.57 8.30 26.44
CA LEU A 50 -19.42 9.74 26.20
C LEU A 50 -19.89 10.13 24.79
N ALA A 51 -19.57 9.34 23.77
CA ALA A 51 -20.01 9.57 22.40
C ALA A 51 -21.53 9.49 22.24
N LYS A 52 -22.18 8.52 22.91
CA LYS A 52 -23.65 8.41 22.94
C LYS A 52 -24.28 9.61 23.64
N LEU A 53 -23.72 10.04 24.77
CA LEU A 53 -24.19 11.23 25.49
C LEU A 53 -24.04 12.49 24.63
N ALA A 54 -22.89 12.70 23.98
CA ALA A 54 -22.64 13.83 23.07
C ALA A 54 -23.65 13.87 21.92
N SER A 55 -23.94 12.72 21.30
CA SER A 55 -24.91 12.64 20.19
C SER A 55 -26.32 13.02 20.60
N ILE A 56 -26.76 12.67 21.81
CA ILE A 56 -28.11 12.98 22.30
C ILE A 56 -28.20 14.41 22.84
N LEU A 57 -27.14 14.89 23.47
CA LEU A 57 -27.04 16.26 23.99
C LEU A 57 -26.74 17.30 22.88
N GLN A 58 -26.51 16.84 21.64
CA GLN A 58 -26.23 17.67 20.47
C GLN A 58 -25.04 18.62 20.65
N ILE A 59 -24.00 18.15 21.34
CA ILE A 59 -22.74 18.89 21.54
C ILE A 59 -21.56 18.10 20.99
N ASP A 60 -20.48 18.80 20.67
CA ASP A 60 -19.25 18.14 20.26
C ASP A 60 -18.69 17.30 21.42
N LEU A 61 -18.09 16.16 21.08
CA LEU A 61 -17.51 15.27 22.09
C LEU A 61 -16.39 15.96 22.88
N THR A 62 -15.61 16.83 22.22
CA THR A 62 -14.56 17.63 22.85
C THR A 62 -15.15 18.64 23.83
N GLU A 63 -16.25 19.29 23.44
CA GLU A 63 -16.98 20.23 24.29
C GLU A 63 -17.61 19.53 25.51
N LEU A 64 -18.15 18.32 25.35
CA LEU A 64 -18.66 17.51 26.46
C LEU A 64 -17.54 17.16 27.45
N ILE A 65 -16.38 16.74 26.93
CA ILE A 65 -15.23 16.37 27.75
C ILE A 65 -14.71 17.58 28.53
N ASP A 66 -14.57 18.74 27.88
CA ASP A 66 -14.08 19.96 28.52
C ASP A 66 -15.01 20.49 29.62
N ASN A 67 -16.32 20.40 29.40
CA ASN A 67 -17.30 20.88 30.38
C ASN A 67 -17.46 19.93 31.58
N PHE A 68 -17.15 18.63 31.42
CA PHE A 68 -17.43 17.60 32.44
C PHE A 68 -16.20 16.85 32.98
N ILE A 69 -14.96 17.21 32.63
CA ILE A 69 -13.72 16.82 33.36
C ILE A 69 -13.39 17.85 34.43
N ASN A 70 -13.28 17.44 35.70
CA ASN A 70 -13.02 18.34 36.81
C ASN A 70 -11.57 18.83 36.70
N TYR A 71 -11.41 20.10 36.34
CA TYR A 71 -10.08 20.66 36.12
C TYR A 71 -9.42 21.05 37.45
N ASP A 72 -8.87 20.09 38.19
CA ASP A 72 -7.68 20.34 39.04
C ASP A 72 -6.42 20.32 38.15
N SER A 73 -6.52 20.86 36.93
CA SER A 73 -5.60 20.61 35.82
C SER A 73 -5.26 21.89 35.06
N SER A 74 -4.68 22.85 35.76
CA SER A 74 -3.79 23.84 35.14
C SER A 74 -2.45 23.19 34.73
N THR A 75 -1.94 22.22 35.51
CA THR A 75 -0.66 21.56 35.24
C THR A 75 -0.73 20.53 34.10
N ASN A 76 -1.85 19.80 33.94
CA ASN A 76 -1.98 18.74 32.93
C ASN A 76 -2.30 19.25 31.51
N ARG A 77 -2.96 20.41 31.35
CA ARG A 77 -3.29 20.97 30.02
C ARG A 77 -2.04 21.44 29.28
N GLU A 78 -1.14 22.15 29.96
CA GLU A 78 0.13 22.62 29.36
C GLU A 78 1.04 21.44 28.97
N SER A 79 1.12 20.40 29.82
CA SER A 79 1.87 19.19 29.51
C SER A 79 1.30 18.43 28.31
N ASN A 80 -0.02 18.29 28.19
CA ASN A 80 -0.64 17.62 27.04
C ASN A 80 -0.47 18.40 25.74
N VAL A 81 -0.56 19.73 25.76
CA VAL A 81 -0.31 20.58 24.59
C VAL A 81 1.16 20.48 24.14
N SER A 82 2.10 20.46 25.09
CA SER A 82 3.53 20.27 24.81
C SER A 82 3.82 18.90 24.20
N VAL A 83 3.21 17.82 24.71
CA VAL A 83 3.36 16.46 24.17
C VAL A 83 2.77 16.37 22.75
N ILE A 84 1.61 16.96 22.50
CA ILE A 84 1.00 16.99 21.16
C ILE A 84 1.89 17.76 20.18
N ALA A 85 2.49 18.87 20.60
CA ALA A 85 3.43 19.63 19.77
C ALA A 85 4.69 18.80 19.45
N ALA A 86 5.28 18.15 20.45
CA ALA A 86 6.45 17.29 20.26
C ALA A 86 6.16 16.11 19.32
N LEU A 87 4.99 15.47 19.45
CA LEU A 87 4.57 14.38 18.57
C LEU A 87 4.35 14.84 17.13
N ARG A 88 3.82 16.06 16.92
CA ARG A 88 3.68 16.64 15.57
C ARG A 88 5.03 16.92 14.91
N ASP A 89 5.97 17.46 15.67
CA ASP A 89 7.33 17.69 15.19
C ASP A 89 8.04 16.38 14.85
N GLU A 90 7.89 15.34 15.68
CA GLU A 90 8.46 14.02 15.42
C GLU A 90 7.83 13.37 14.18
N TYR A 91 6.50 13.45 14.04
CA TYR A 91 5.80 12.98 12.85
C TYR A 91 6.30 13.69 11.59
N GLN A 92 6.46 15.02 11.63
CA GLN A 92 6.97 15.79 10.50
C GLN A 92 8.41 15.38 10.15
N ARG A 93 9.28 15.19 11.14
CA ARG A 93 10.64 14.68 10.92
C ARG A 93 10.61 13.31 10.27
N LEU A 94 9.79 12.39 10.78
CA LEU A 94 9.67 11.04 10.24
C LEU A 94 9.19 11.04 8.80
N GLN A 95 8.19 11.85 8.47
CA GLN A 95 7.73 12.02 7.09
C GLN A 95 8.86 12.51 6.17
N GLN A 96 9.66 13.47 6.63
CA GLN A 96 10.79 13.98 5.86
C GLN A 96 11.90 12.94 5.70
N THR A 97 12.20 12.16 6.74
CA THR A 97 13.14 11.03 6.67
C THR A 97 12.68 9.99 5.65
N LEU A 98 11.40 9.60 5.66
CA LEU A 98 10.86 8.64 4.69
C LEU A 98 10.96 9.18 3.26
N ALA A 99 10.63 10.45 3.03
CA ALA A 99 10.75 11.06 1.71
C ALA A 99 12.20 11.10 1.21
N ASN A 100 13.16 11.35 2.10
CA ASN A 100 14.59 11.33 1.77
C ASN A 100 15.07 9.90 1.47
N GLN A 101 14.70 8.93 2.30
CA GLN A 101 15.03 7.51 2.07
C GLN A 101 14.51 7.01 0.72
N GLN A 102 13.28 7.37 0.34
CA GLN A 102 12.72 7.02 -0.96
C GLN A 102 13.54 7.59 -2.13
N LYS A 103 13.99 8.85 -2.02
CA LYS A 103 14.85 9.48 -3.02
C LYS A 103 16.22 8.81 -3.10
N GLU A 104 16.82 8.48 -1.97
CA GLU A 104 18.12 7.80 -1.91
C GLU A 104 18.06 6.40 -2.52
N LEU A 105 17.02 5.62 -2.19
CA LEU A 105 16.79 4.30 -2.78
C LEU A 105 16.63 4.38 -4.29
N ARG A 106 15.85 5.36 -4.79
CA ARG A 106 15.68 5.57 -6.22
C ARG A 106 17.00 5.94 -6.91
N SER A 107 17.76 6.86 -6.32
CA SER A 107 19.06 7.27 -6.87
C SER A 107 20.07 6.11 -6.86
N HIS A 108 20.07 5.28 -5.81
CA HIS A 108 20.89 4.08 -5.76
C HIS A 108 20.52 3.10 -6.86
N PHE A 109 19.22 2.81 -7.02
CA PHE A 109 18.71 1.93 -8.07
C PHE A 109 19.09 2.42 -9.47
N GLU A 110 18.95 3.72 -9.75
CA GLU A 110 19.30 4.31 -11.05
C GLU A 110 20.81 4.17 -11.34
N ARG A 111 21.67 4.49 -10.37
CA ARG A 111 23.13 4.34 -10.51
C ARG A 111 23.55 2.88 -10.70
N GLU A 112 23.00 1.99 -9.90
CA GLU A 112 23.30 0.55 -9.99
C GLU A 112 22.87 0.00 -11.36
N THR A 113 21.68 0.37 -11.85
CA THR A 113 21.18 -0.05 -13.16
C THR A 113 22.08 0.46 -14.28
N LEU A 114 22.48 1.74 -14.23
CA LEU A 114 23.39 2.33 -15.23
C LEU A 114 24.76 1.64 -15.23
N GLN A 115 25.30 1.32 -14.05
CA GLN A 115 26.58 0.62 -13.94
C GLN A 115 26.52 -0.79 -14.57
N HIS A 116 25.42 -1.53 -14.34
CA HIS A 116 25.26 -2.84 -14.96
C HIS A 116 25.07 -2.76 -16.48
N LEU A 117 24.38 -1.73 -16.97
CA LEU A 117 24.10 -1.55 -18.39
C LEU A 117 25.19 -0.76 -19.14
N GLU A 118 26.24 -0.29 -18.47
CA GLU A 118 27.28 0.60 -19.03
C GLU A 118 27.86 0.05 -20.34
N SER A 119 28.29 -1.21 -20.35
CA SER A 119 28.86 -1.83 -21.56
C SER A 119 27.86 -1.88 -22.72
N LEU A 120 26.58 -2.19 -22.44
CA LEU A 120 25.53 -2.20 -23.47
C LEU A 120 25.30 -0.77 -24.00
N LEU A 121 25.17 0.21 -23.11
CA LEU A 121 24.89 1.60 -23.47
C LEU A 121 26.02 2.22 -24.32
N LEU A 122 27.27 1.88 -24.02
CA LEU A 122 28.43 2.35 -24.79
C LEU A 122 28.58 1.64 -26.13
N GLN A 123 28.33 0.33 -26.20
CA GLN A 123 28.64 -0.48 -27.39
C GLN A 123 27.48 -0.59 -28.39
N LEU A 124 26.24 -0.52 -27.92
CA LEU A 124 25.05 -0.67 -28.77
C LEU A 124 25.00 0.36 -29.92
N PRO A 125 25.28 1.66 -29.71
CA PRO A 125 25.30 2.65 -30.80
C PRO A 125 26.34 2.32 -31.87
N SER A 126 27.55 1.90 -31.48
CA SER A 126 28.61 1.50 -32.41
C SER A 126 28.23 0.24 -33.20
N ALA A 127 27.61 -0.74 -32.54
CA ALA A 127 27.13 -1.95 -33.19
C ALA A 127 25.99 -1.65 -34.18
N ALA A 128 25.07 -0.76 -33.82
CA ALA A 128 24.00 -0.31 -34.70
C ALA A 128 24.55 0.40 -35.95
N TYR A 129 25.51 1.30 -35.76
CA TYR A 129 26.20 1.97 -36.87
C TYR A 129 26.90 0.95 -37.78
N ALA A 130 27.66 0.01 -37.21
CA ALA A 130 28.35 -1.02 -37.97
C ALA A 130 27.38 -1.91 -38.78
N ALA A 131 26.24 -2.28 -38.19
CA ALA A 131 25.21 -3.08 -38.87
C ALA A 131 24.56 -2.32 -40.04
N GLN A 132 24.36 -1.01 -39.91
CA GLN A 132 23.82 -0.17 -40.99
C GLN A 132 24.81 -0.01 -42.15
N GLN A 133 26.11 0.10 -41.85
CA GLN A 133 27.16 0.25 -42.87
C GLN A 133 27.57 -1.09 -43.50
N ASN A 134 27.30 -2.21 -42.83
CA ASN A 134 27.64 -3.54 -43.30
C ASN A 134 26.40 -4.47 -43.28
N PRO A 135 25.65 -4.54 -44.39
CA PRO A 135 24.50 -5.43 -44.52
C PRO A 135 24.83 -6.92 -44.35
N ASN A 136 26.10 -7.32 -44.52
CA ASN A 136 26.56 -8.70 -44.35
C ASN A 136 27.03 -9.01 -42.93
N MET A 137 26.89 -8.06 -41.99
CA MET A 137 27.25 -8.27 -40.58
C MET A 137 26.38 -9.39 -39.99
N LEU A 138 27.02 -10.40 -39.39
CA LEU A 138 26.32 -11.51 -38.78
C LEU A 138 25.67 -11.09 -37.46
N ALA A 139 24.37 -11.34 -37.31
CA ALA A 139 23.60 -11.02 -36.10
C ALA A 139 24.19 -11.64 -34.82
N LYS A 140 24.87 -12.79 -34.93
CA LYS A 140 25.57 -13.44 -33.81
C LYS A 140 26.59 -12.53 -33.12
N ASN A 141 27.13 -11.53 -33.84
CA ASN A 141 28.11 -10.58 -33.31
C ASN A 141 27.47 -9.55 -32.37
N ILE A 142 26.15 -9.37 -32.43
CA ILE A 142 25.40 -8.42 -31.58
C ILE A 142 24.98 -9.10 -30.27
N LEU A 143 24.73 -10.41 -30.27
CA LEU A 143 24.25 -11.15 -29.09
C LEU A 143 25.09 -10.96 -27.82
N PRO A 144 26.44 -10.93 -27.85
CA PRO A 144 27.25 -10.69 -26.66
C PRO A 144 26.95 -9.36 -25.95
N LEU A 145 26.49 -8.35 -26.69
CA LEU A 145 26.16 -7.03 -26.15
C LEU A 145 24.94 -7.07 -25.23
N LEU A 146 24.06 -8.06 -25.39
CA LEU A 146 22.83 -8.21 -24.63
C LEU A 146 23.02 -8.93 -23.28
N ARG A 147 24.19 -9.55 -23.04
CA ARG A 147 24.49 -10.26 -21.77
C ARG A 147 24.29 -9.43 -20.49
N PRO A 148 24.57 -8.11 -20.46
CA PRO A 148 24.29 -7.29 -19.28
C PRO A 148 22.80 -7.29 -18.91
N LEU A 149 21.90 -7.38 -19.90
CA LEU A 149 20.45 -7.49 -19.67
C LEU A 149 20.10 -8.82 -18.98
N ASP A 150 20.65 -9.94 -19.46
CA ASP A 150 20.42 -11.25 -18.86
C ASP A 150 20.85 -11.27 -17.38
N THR A 151 22.02 -10.68 -17.10
CA THR A 151 22.57 -10.56 -15.74
C THR A 151 21.67 -9.69 -14.85
N LEU A 152 21.14 -8.59 -15.38
CA LEU A 152 20.24 -7.69 -14.66
C LEU A 152 18.91 -8.38 -14.32
N LEU A 153 18.32 -9.10 -15.28
CA LEU A 153 17.11 -9.89 -15.06
C LEU A 153 17.30 -10.95 -13.98
N GLN A 154 18.43 -11.68 -14.01
CA GLN A 154 18.76 -12.64 -12.96
C GLN A 154 18.88 -12.01 -11.58
N ARG A 155 19.51 -10.84 -11.46
CA ARG A 155 19.62 -10.10 -10.19
C ARG A 155 18.26 -9.66 -9.64
N TRP A 156 17.31 -9.33 -10.51
CA TRP A 156 15.94 -9.02 -10.12
C TRP A 156 15.08 -10.24 -9.80
N GLY A 157 15.67 -11.44 -9.84
CA GLY A 157 14.97 -12.71 -9.62
C GLY A 157 14.03 -13.06 -10.77
N ILE A 158 14.29 -12.52 -11.97
CA ILE A 158 13.50 -12.79 -13.16
C ILE A 158 14.06 -14.02 -13.86
N SER A 159 13.20 -15.01 -14.06
CA SER A 159 13.52 -16.27 -14.76
C SER A 159 12.62 -16.46 -15.97
N VAL A 160 13.16 -17.10 -17.01
CA VAL A 160 12.42 -17.39 -18.24
C VAL A 160 11.53 -18.62 -18.11
N ILE A 161 10.43 -18.65 -18.87
CA ILE A 161 9.56 -19.81 -19.03
C ILE A 161 9.96 -20.53 -20.33
N GLY A 162 10.79 -21.56 -20.18
CA GLY A 162 11.33 -22.38 -21.26
C GLY A 162 12.30 -21.65 -22.19
N ALA A 163 12.55 -22.23 -23.36
CA ALA A 163 13.48 -21.71 -24.36
C ALA A 163 12.83 -21.68 -25.74
N VAL A 164 13.17 -20.70 -26.58
CA VAL A 164 12.65 -20.60 -27.94
C VAL A 164 12.94 -21.89 -28.72
N GLY A 165 11.92 -22.44 -29.37
CA GLY A 165 11.99 -23.70 -30.12
C GLY A 165 11.94 -24.96 -29.26
N ALA A 166 11.92 -24.85 -27.92
CA ALA A 166 11.79 -26.01 -27.06
C ALA A 166 10.36 -26.57 -27.09
N GLU A 167 10.26 -27.89 -27.16
CA GLU A 167 9.02 -28.63 -26.97
C GLU A 167 8.76 -28.80 -25.47
N VAL A 168 7.61 -28.33 -25.01
CA VAL A 168 7.20 -28.37 -23.60
C VAL A 168 5.75 -28.86 -23.47
N ALA A 169 5.42 -29.42 -22.32
CA ALA A 169 4.05 -29.74 -21.97
C ALA A 169 3.24 -28.44 -21.78
N TYR A 170 2.09 -28.34 -22.45
CA TYR A 170 1.23 -27.17 -22.32
C TYR A 170 0.70 -27.02 -20.89
N ASP A 171 0.80 -25.80 -20.37
CA ASP A 171 0.29 -25.38 -19.07
C ASP A 171 -0.39 -24.02 -19.25
N PRO A 172 -1.73 -23.91 -19.13
CA PRO A 172 -2.45 -22.66 -19.36
C PRO A 172 -2.12 -21.58 -18.33
N GLN A 173 -1.50 -21.93 -17.19
CA GLN A 173 -1.02 -20.93 -16.24
C GLN A 173 0.23 -20.23 -16.76
N ARG A 174 1.10 -20.95 -17.47
CA ARG A 174 2.43 -20.48 -17.90
C ARG A 174 2.53 -20.21 -19.40
N HIS A 175 1.61 -20.73 -20.20
CA HIS A 175 1.62 -20.69 -21.66
C HIS A 175 0.33 -20.07 -22.23
N GLN A 176 0.48 -19.38 -23.36
CA GLN A 176 -0.60 -18.81 -24.16
C GLN A 176 -0.42 -19.27 -25.60
N LEU A 177 -1.49 -19.77 -26.22
CA LEU A 177 -1.44 -20.16 -27.64
C LEU A 177 -1.34 -18.92 -28.53
N MET A 178 -0.50 -18.99 -29.56
CA MET A 178 -0.31 -17.91 -30.54
C MET A 178 -1.52 -17.76 -31.47
N GLU A 179 -2.03 -18.88 -31.96
CA GLU A 179 -3.19 -18.95 -32.85
C GLU A 179 -4.13 -20.07 -32.38
N GLY A 180 -5.42 -19.87 -32.65
CA GLY A 180 -6.50 -20.75 -32.23
C GLY A 180 -7.20 -20.26 -30.96
N ASN A 181 -8.52 -20.07 -31.06
CA ASN A 181 -9.37 -20.49 -29.95
C ASN A 181 -9.35 -22.01 -30.01
N ASP A 182 -8.91 -22.69 -28.96
CA ASP A 182 -9.64 -23.84 -28.41
C ASP A 182 -8.78 -24.64 -27.42
N GLU A 183 -9.51 -25.21 -26.47
CA GLU A 183 -9.10 -25.95 -25.29
C GLU A 183 -8.16 -27.12 -25.60
N ILE A 184 -6.86 -26.87 -25.78
CA ILE A 184 -5.89 -27.96 -25.76
C ILE A 184 -5.76 -28.49 -24.33
N ALA A 185 -5.68 -29.82 -24.22
CA ALA A 185 -5.56 -30.45 -22.91
C ALA A 185 -4.24 -30.06 -22.24
N LEU A 186 -4.29 -29.92 -20.91
CA LEU A 186 -3.10 -29.80 -20.08
C LEU A 186 -2.13 -30.94 -20.42
N GLY A 187 -0.86 -30.60 -20.66
CA GLY A 187 0.18 -31.56 -21.02
C GLY A 187 0.38 -31.79 -22.51
N THR A 188 -0.47 -31.23 -23.39
CA THR A 188 -0.29 -31.33 -24.85
C THR A 188 1.07 -30.77 -25.27
N PRO A 189 1.87 -31.46 -26.11
CA PRO A 189 3.17 -30.96 -26.54
C PRO A 189 3.03 -29.71 -27.41
N VAL A 190 3.71 -28.64 -27.02
CA VAL A 190 3.70 -27.34 -27.70
C VAL A 190 5.13 -26.82 -27.84
N ILE A 191 5.37 -25.97 -28.85
CA ILE A 191 6.68 -25.36 -29.12
C ILE A 191 6.65 -23.91 -28.67
N ILE A 192 7.65 -23.47 -27.91
CA ILE A 192 7.77 -22.08 -27.47
C ILE A 192 8.22 -21.19 -28.63
N ARG A 193 7.37 -20.24 -29.04
CA ARG A 193 7.69 -19.22 -30.03
C ARG A 193 8.27 -17.97 -29.39
N TYR A 194 7.66 -17.52 -28.30
CA TYR A 194 8.17 -16.41 -27.47
C TYR A 194 8.25 -16.87 -26.02
N ILE A 195 9.39 -16.65 -25.37
CA ILE A 195 9.59 -17.01 -23.96
C ILE A 195 8.70 -16.17 -23.05
N GLY A 196 8.28 -16.78 -21.94
CA GLY A 196 7.62 -16.08 -20.84
C GLY A 196 8.61 -15.65 -19.76
N TYR A 197 8.11 -14.93 -18.76
CA TYR A 197 8.91 -14.46 -17.63
C TYR A 197 8.16 -14.62 -16.30
N MET A 198 8.91 -14.97 -15.26
CA MET A 198 8.48 -15.06 -13.86
C MET A 198 9.42 -14.21 -13.01
N GLN A 199 8.91 -13.63 -11.92
CA GLN A 199 9.72 -13.02 -10.87
C GLN A 199 9.44 -13.73 -9.54
N GLY A 200 10.34 -14.62 -9.12
CA GLY A 200 10.02 -15.61 -8.09
C GLY A 200 8.78 -16.42 -8.49
N GLU A 201 7.76 -16.45 -7.63
CA GLU A 201 6.49 -17.15 -7.89
C GLU A 201 5.50 -16.32 -8.73
N LYS A 202 5.79 -15.04 -9.01
CA LYS A 202 4.88 -14.15 -9.74
C LYS A 202 5.08 -14.30 -11.25
N LEU A 203 4.02 -14.69 -11.95
CA LEU A 203 3.96 -14.64 -13.41
C LEU A 203 3.96 -13.20 -13.90
N LEU A 204 4.91 -12.85 -14.78
CA LEU A 204 4.95 -11.57 -15.48
C LEU A 204 4.31 -11.71 -16.87
N TYR A 205 4.78 -12.70 -17.63
CA TYR A 205 4.31 -12.97 -18.99
C TYR A 205 4.26 -14.47 -19.24
N ARG A 206 3.17 -14.95 -19.83
CA ARG A 206 3.08 -16.33 -20.32
C ARG A 206 3.98 -16.49 -21.54
N ALA A 207 4.59 -17.66 -21.69
CA ALA A 207 5.26 -18.00 -22.93
C ALA A 207 4.23 -18.18 -24.04
N ILE A 208 4.50 -17.65 -25.22
CA ILE A 208 3.65 -17.86 -26.37
C ILE A 208 4.10 -19.15 -27.06
N VAL A 209 3.14 -20.05 -27.26
CA VAL A 209 3.40 -21.39 -27.78
C VAL A 209 2.53 -21.70 -28.99
N ILE A 210 3.00 -22.61 -29.83
CA ILE A 210 2.27 -23.16 -30.98
C ILE A 210 2.13 -24.68 -30.82
N ILE A 211 1.07 -25.24 -31.37
CA ILE A 211 0.89 -26.69 -31.39
C ILE A 211 1.89 -27.28 -32.39
N LYS A 212 2.57 -28.35 -32.00
CA LYS A 212 3.50 -29.07 -32.88
C LYS A 212 2.71 -29.61 -34.09
N GLY A 213 2.89 -28.98 -35.26
CA GLY A 213 2.20 -29.33 -36.50
C GLY A 213 1.52 -28.16 -37.24
N THR A 214 1.44 -26.97 -36.66
CA THR A 214 0.91 -25.76 -37.32
C THR A 214 2.02 -24.84 -37.88
N ASP A 215 3.19 -25.38 -38.23
CA ASP A 215 4.24 -24.62 -38.93
C ASP A 215 3.77 -24.33 -40.37
N THR A 216 2.98 -23.27 -40.56
CA THR A 216 2.88 -22.59 -41.86
C THR A 216 3.96 -21.51 -41.92
N GLU A 217 4.91 -21.76 -42.82
CA GLU A 217 5.87 -20.86 -43.50
C GLU A 217 6.04 -19.42 -43.00
#